data_AF-A0A258QHA2-F1
#
_entry.id   AF-A0A258QHA2-F1
#
_cell.length_a   1.000
_cell.length_b   1.000
_cell.length_c   1.000
_cell.angle_alpha   90.00
_cell.angle_beta   90.00
_cell.angle_gamma   90.00
#
_symmetry.space_group_name_H-M   'P 1'
#
loop_
_entity.id
_entity.type
_entity.pdbx_description
1 polymer ?
#
loop_
_entity_poly.entity_id
_entity_poly.type
_entity_poly.pdbx_seq_one_letter_code
_entity_poly.pdbx_strand_id
1 'polypeptide(L)'
;MMEHVLTVPHIIWHRVNWAWVAFFIVSGVANIYVAYNYSQDAWVNFKLFGLMGMTFVFMILQGIYLARYAENSEAIINTPPHDRDKTH
;
A
#
# COMPACT_ATOMS: atom_id res chain seq x y z
N MET A 1 1.05 -31.28 4.82
CA MET A 1 2.13 -30.30 5.07
C MET A 1 2.10 -29.33 3.90
N MET A 2 1.79 -28.05 4.13
CA MET A 2 1.37 -26.99 3.18
C MET A 2 -0.14 -26.72 3.07
N GLU A 3 -0.78 -26.04 4.03
CA GLU A 3 -2.07 -25.38 3.72
C GLU A 3 -2.56 -24.32 4.74
N HIS A 4 -1.66 -23.53 5.33
CA HIS A 4 -2.11 -22.24 5.85
C HIS A 4 -1.76 -21.18 4.82
N VAL A 5 -2.45 -21.24 3.67
CA VAL A 5 -2.56 -20.09 2.78
C VAL A 5 -3.14 -19.01 3.66
N LEU A 6 -2.34 -18.00 4.02
CA LEU A 6 -2.85 -16.80 4.68
C LEU A 6 -4.00 -16.31 3.81
N THR A 7 -5.24 -16.64 4.19
CA THR A 7 -6.45 -16.17 3.52
C THR A 7 -6.58 -14.72 3.92
N VAL A 8 -5.73 -13.88 3.34
CA VAL A 8 -5.77 -12.44 3.46
C VAL A 8 -7.13 -12.04 2.90
N PRO A 9 -8.02 -11.44 3.71
CA PRO A 9 -9.35 -11.02 3.28
C PRO A 9 -9.28 -10.28 1.93
N HIS A 10 -10.17 -10.64 0.99
CA HIS A 10 -10.20 -10.05 -0.35
C HIS A 10 -10.21 -8.52 -0.34
N ILE A 11 -10.77 -7.90 0.71
CA ILE A 11 -10.79 -6.46 0.91
C ILE A 11 -9.39 -5.84 0.99
N ILE A 12 -8.40 -6.53 1.58
CA ILE A 12 -7.03 -6.03 1.72
C ILE A 12 -6.33 -6.08 0.36
N TRP A 13 -6.50 -7.18 -0.37
CA TRP A 13 -5.98 -7.32 -1.73
C TRP A 13 -6.47 -6.22 -2.67
N HIS A 14 -7.77 -5.88 -2.61
CA HIS A 14 -8.31 -4.77 -3.39
C HIS A 14 -7.65 -3.43 -3.02
N ARG A 15 -7.42 -3.16 -1.74
CA ARG A 15 -6.78 -1.92 -1.30
C ARG A 15 -5.32 -1.84 -1.74
N VAL A 16 -4.57 -2.94 -1.64
CA VAL A 16 -3.18 -3.00 -2.12
C VAL A 16 -3.12 -2.78 -3.64
N ASN A 17 -4.01 -3.41 -4.41
CA ASN A 17 -4.10 -3.19 -5.85
C ASN A 17 -4.43 -1.74 -6.20
N TRP A 18 -5.36 -1.10 -5.48
CA TRP A 18 -5.65 0.33 -5.66
C TRP A 18 -4.45 1.21 -5.35
N ALA A 19 -3.66 0.87 -4.32
CA ALA A 19 -2.42 1.59 -4.01
C ALA A 19 -1.39 1.46 -5.13
N TRP A 20 -1.27 0.28 -5.75
CA TRP A 20 -0.42 0.08 -6.93
C TRP A 20 -0.88 0.89 -8.15
N VAL A 21 -2.19 0.91 -8.41
CA VAL A 21 -2.75 1.76 -9.50
C VAL A 21 -2.40 3.22 -9.26
N ALA A 22 -2.62 3.74 -8.04
CA ALA A 22 -2.27 5.11 -7.69
C ALA A 22 -0.76 5.38 -7.82
N PHE A 23 0.09 4.44 -7.38
CA PHE A 23 1.54 4.54 -7.51
C PHE A 23 1.99 4.66 -8.96
N PHE A 24 1.46 3.81 -9.85
CA PHE A 24 1.81 3.87 -11.28
C PHE A 24 1.32 5.16 -11.95
N ILE A 25 0.13 5.65 -11.59
CA ILE A 25 -0.38 6.93 -12.09
C ILE A 25 0.55 8.07 -11.64
N VAL A 26 0.88 8.15 -10.35
CA VAL A 26 1.78 9.19 -9.81
C VAL A 26 3.17 9.09 -10.44
N SER A 27 3.71 7.88 -10.57
CA SER A 27 5.00 7.65 -11.22
C SER A 27 4.99 8.06 -12.69
N GLY A 28 3.90 7.78 -13.41
CA GLY A 28 3.72 8.17 -14.81
C GLY A 28 3.64 9.68 -14.98
N VAL A 29 2.85 10.36 -14.14
CA VAL A 29 2.75 11.83 -14.11
C VAL A 29 4.10 12.45 -13.78
N ALA A 30 4.80 11.96 -12.75
CA ALA A 30 6.13 12.43 -12.40
C ALA A 30 7.13 12.21 -13.55
N ASN A 31 7.05 11.08 -14.26
CA ASN A 31 7.91 10.81 -15.40
C ASN A 31 7.69 11.81 -16.56
N ILE A 32 6.44 12.06 -16.92
CA ILE A 32 6.06 13.04 -17.94
C ILE A 32 6.52 14.44 -17.51
N TYR A 33 6.24 14.83 -16.28
CA TYR A 33 6.65 16.13 -15.74
C TYR A 33 8.17 16.33 -15.85
N VAL A 34 8.96 15.34 -15.45
CA VAL A 34 10.42 15.43 -15.54
C VAL A 34 10.89 15.47 -16.99
N ALA A 35 10.27 14.68 -17.88
CA ALA A 35 10.63 14.62 -19.29
C ALA A 35 10.46 15.97 -20.02
N TYR A 36 9.42 16.75 -19.67
CA TYR A 36 9.14 18.01 -20.34
C TYR A 36 9.77 19.24 -19.68
N ASN A 37 10.07 19.20 -18.37
CA ASN A 37 10.56 20.37 -17.64
C ASN A 37 12.08 20.37 -17.38
N TYR A 38 12.77 19.25 -17.56
CA TYR A 38 14.20 19.12 -17.23
C TYR A 38 15.04 18.61 -18.40
N SER A 39 16.37 18.68 -18.26
CA SER A 39 17.32 18.20 -19.26
C SER A 39 17.30 16.67 -19.43
N GLN A 40 17.84 16.18 -20.55
CA GLN A 40 17.96 14.75 -20.80
C GLN A 40 18.72 14.02 -19.69
N ASP A 41 19.78 14.61 -19.15
CA ASP A 41 20.55 14.02 -18.04
C ASP A 41 19.71 13.86 -16.77
N ALA A 42 18.89 14.87 -16.44
CA ALA A 42 17.97 14.80 -15.32
C ALA A 42 16.88 13.74 -15.55
N TRP A 43 16.37 13.62 -16.77
CA TRP A 43 15.38 12.62 -17.14
C TRP A 43 15.91 11.17 -17.07
N VAL A 44 17.13 10.93 -17.53
CA VAL A 44 17.79 9.61 -17.40
C VAL A 44 18.04 9.27 -15.94
N ASN A 45 18.58 10.21 -15.15
CA ASN A 45 18.79 10.00 -13.71
C ASN A 45 17.48 9.75 -12.95
N PHE A 46 16.40 10.44 -13.31
CA PHE A 46 15.09 10.18 -12.73
C PHE A 46 14.57 8.78 -13.03
N LYS A 47 14.78 8.26 -14.25
CA LYS A 47 14.41 6.88 -14.59
C LYS A 47 15.24 5.85 -13.83
N LEU A 48 16.54 6.09 -13.67
CA LEU A 48 17.46 5.16 -13.01
C LEU A 48 17.30 5.15 -11.49
N PHE A 49 17.32 6.33 -10.87
CA PHE A 49 17.34 6.48 -9.41
C PHE A 49 16.02 6.99 -8.84
N GLY A 50 15.33 7.87 -9.57
CA GLY A 50 14.05 8.43 -9.13
C GLY A 50 12.95 7.38 -9.02
N LEU A 51 12.77 6.54 -10.04
CA LEU A 51 11.81 5.42 -10.03
C LEU A 51 12.13 4.41 -8.92
N MET A 52 13.42 4.09 -8.72
CA MET A 52 13.86 3.18 -7.67
C MET A 52 13.60 3.76 -6.27
N GLY A 53 13.91 5.04 -6.06
CA GLY A 53 13.64 5.74 -4.82
C GLY A 53 12.15 5.82 -4.50
N MET A 54 11.31 6.16 -5.49
CA MET A 54 9.85 6.16 -5.33
C MET A 54 9.32 4.76 -4.97
N THR A 55 9.81 3.71 -5.63
CA THR A 55 9.43 2.32 -5.32
C THR A 55 9.82 1.96 -3.88
N PHE A 56 11.01 2.35 -3.44
CA PHE A 56 11.48 2.08 -2.07
C PHE A 56 10.59 2.76 -1.02
N VAL A 57 10.28 4.05 -1.22
CA VAL A 57 9.35 4.79 -0.35
C VAL A 57 7.95 4.16 -0.36
N PHE A 58 7.45 3.78 -1.53
CA PHE A 58 6.15 3.11 -1.65
C PHE A 58 6.12 1.79 -0.89
N MET A 59 7.17 0.96 -1.00
CA MET A 59 7.27 -0.31 -0.27
C MET A 59 7.28 -0.10 1.25
N ILE A 60 7.98 0.93 1.75
CA ILE A 60 7.97 1.28 3.18
C ILE A 60 6.55 1.68 3.62
N LEU A 61 5.91 2.61 2.89
CA LEU A 61 4.55 3.06 3.21
C LEU A 61 3.55 1.90 3.17
N GLN A 62 3.66 1.03 2.17
CA GLN A 62 2.80 -0.14 2.00
C GLN A 62 3.04 -1.18 3.09
N GLY A 63 4.28 -1.34 3.57
CA GLY A 63 4.61 -2.19 4.71
C GLY A 63 4.00 -1.69 6.02
N ILE A 64 4.14 -0.38 6.31
CA ILE A 64 3.56 0.25 7.50
C ILE A 64 2.02 0.16 7.47
N TYR A 65 1.42 0.41 6.30
CA TYR A 65 -0.04 0.33 6.12
C TYR A 65 -0.57 -1.09 6.42
N LEU A 66 0.10 -2.13 5.91
CA LEU A 66 -0.28 -3.51 6.20
C LEU A 66 -0.08 -3.88 7.67
N ALA A 67 1.04 -3.48 8.28
CA ALA A 67 1.31 -3.73 9.70
C ALA A 67 0.21 -3.14 10.59
N ARG A 68 -0.18 -1.89 10.35
CA ARG A 68 -1.27 -1.23 11.09
C ARG A 68 -2.64 -1.87 10.83
N TYR A 69 -2.88 -2.37 9.62
CA TYR A 69 -4.15 -3.07 9.32
C TYR A 69 -4.26 -4.40 10.06
N ALA A 70 -3.14 -5.12 10.22
CA ALA A 70 -3.09 -6.37 10.97
C ALA A 70 -3.47 -6.15 12.45
N GLU A 71 -2.87 -5.16 13.12
CA GLU A 71 -3.18 -4.82 14.52
C GLU A 71 -4.66 -4.44 14.73
N ASN A 72 -5.24 -3.63 13.83
CA ASN A 72 -6.64 -3.22 13.93
C ASN A 72 -7.62 -4.39 13.74
N SER A 73 -7.26 -5.37 12.90
CA SER A 73 -8.11 -6.55 12.67
C SER A 73 -8.16 -7.43 13.93
N GLU A 74 -7.03 -7.60 14.62
CA GLU A 74 -6.98 -8.36 15.89
C GLU A 74 -7.75 -7.66 17.02
N ALA A 75 -7.70 -6.33 17.10
CA ALA A 75 -8.43 -5.58 18.13
C ALA A 75 -9.96 -5.74 18.02
N ILE A 76 -10.51 -5.80 16.80
CA ILE A 76 -11.95 -6.01 16.56
C ILE A 76 -12.39 -7.43 16.92
N ILE A 77 -11.56 -8.44 16.64
CA ILE A 77 -11.88 -9.85 16.94
C ILE A 77 -11.85 -10.10 18.46
N ASN A 78 -10.93 -9.45 19.19
CA ASN A 78 -10.75 -9.66 20.62
C ASN A 78 -11.64 -8.77 21.51
N THR A 79 -12.52 -7.95 20.93
CA THR A 79 -13.50 -7.20 21.73
C THR A 79 -14.63 -8.15 22.13
N PRO A 80 -14.88 -8.41 23.43
CA PRO A 80 -16.00 -9.24 23.86
C PRO A 80 -17.30 -8.65 23.29
N PRO A 81 -18.30 -9.47 22.93
CA PRO A 81 -19.59 -8.94 22.51
C PRO A 81 -20.07 -8.02 23.63
N HIS A 82 -20.16 -6.72 23.34
CA HIS A 82 -20.78 -5.80 24.29
C HIS A 82 -22.19 -6.34 24.49
N ASP A 83 -22.40 -6.80 25.70
CA ASP A 83 -23.63 -7.10 26.41
C ASP A 83 -24.78 -6.15 26.01
N ARG A 84 -25.38 -6.39 24.84
CA ARG A 84 -26.57 -5.68 24.32
C ARG A 84 -27.85 -6.46 24.65
N ASP A 85 -27.81 -7.34 25.65
CA ASP A 85 -28.90 -8.25 26.02
C ASP A 85 -29.33 -8.14 27.49
N LYS A 86 -28.94 -7.06 28.18
CA LYS A 86 -29.35 -6.82 29.59
C LYS A 86 -30.41 -5.74 29.79
N THR A 87 -31.13 -5.35 28.74
CA THR A 87 -32.39 -4.59 28.88
C THR A 87 -33.59 -5.51 28.66
N HIS A 88 -33.61 -6.56 29.48
CA HIS A 88 -34.69 -7.48 29.85
C HIS A 88 -35.58 -7.01 31.00
#